data_AF-A0A945Y001-F1
#
_entry.id   AF-A0A945Y001-F1
#
_cell.length_a   1.000
_cell.length_b   1.000
_cell.length_c   1.000
_cell.angle_alpha   90.00
_cell.angle_beta   90.00
_cell.angle_gamma   90.00
#
_symmetry.space_group_name_H-M   'P 1'
#
loop_
_entity.id
_entity.type
_entity.pdbx_description
1 polymer ?
#
loop_
_entity_poly.entity_id
_entity_poly.type
_entity_poly.pdbx_seq_one_letter_code
_entity_poly.pdbx_strand_id
1 'polypeptide(L)'
;MVFETEAVEFHRDESEPVVAAMIELSERGDGEGWINIGPLLDEDQQWRVPERSGLAAWFSGRGPAVSLATWTPAAVGRKPRLAQLGVAHGTGPNALKRLDDLGLGLPSGWVKRQDHAKHGIVVDLPRSADPTSVVRWLITASTALRTIVEPGTTWGAEIHRPRSS
;
A
#
# COMPACT_ATOMS: atom_id res chain seq x y z
N MET A 1 -6.36 17.92 13.14
CA MET A 1 -5.11 17.85 12.35
C MET A 1 -5.50 17.93 10.89
N VAL A 2 -4.83 18.76 10.09
CA VAL A 2 -5.10 18.91 8.65
C VAL A 2 -3.98 18.22 7.91
N PHE A 3 -4.29 17.48 6.85
CA PHE A 3 -3.32 16.80 6.01
C PHE A 3 -3.24 17.48 4.64
N GLU A 4 -2.03 17.56 4.10
CA GLU A 4 -1.76 17.91 2.70
C GLU A 4 -1.53 16.63 1.91
N THR A 5 -2.16 16.53 0.74
CA THR A 5 -2.07 15.36 -0.13
C THR A 5 -1.30 15.73 -1.39
N GLU A 6 -0.25 14.98 -1.68
CA GLU A 6 0.53 15.05 -2.92
C GLU A 6 0.36 13.73 -3.69
N ALA A 7 0.10 13.81 -4.99
CA ALA A 7 0.07 12.64 -5.86
C ALA A 7 1.35 12.59 -6.70
N VAL A 8 2.00 11.43 -6.72
CA VAL A 8 3.21 11.19 -7.52
C VAL A 8 3.01 9.97 -8.41
N GLU A 9 3.37 10.09 -9.68
CA GLU A 9 3.46 8.99 -10.63
C GLU A 9 4.89 8.47 -10.67
N PHE A 10 5.06 7.15 -10.76
CA PHE A 10 6.36 6.51 -10.82
C PHE A 10 6.31 5.17 -11.56
N HIS A 11 7.45 4.74 -12.08
CA HIS A 11 7.59 3.40 -12.67
C HIS A 11 7.78 2.36 -11.56
N ARG A 12 7.18 1.17 -11.67
CA ARG A 12 7.21 0.12 -10.63
C ARG A 12 8.61 -0.30 -10.14
N ASP A 13 9.63 -0.08 -10.97
CA ASP A 13 11.02 -0.41 -10.68
C ASP A 13 11.85 0.83 -10.27
N GLU A 14 11.26 2.02 -10.33
CA GLU A 14 11.85 3.33 -10.00
C GLU A 14 10.98 4.01 -8.93
N SER A 15 10.99 3.42 -7.72
CA SER A 15 10.13 3.84 -6.60
C SER A 15 10.78 4.87 -5.67
N GLU A 16 11.82 5.56 -6.11
CA GLU A 16 12.58 6.55 -5.33
C GLU A 16 11.69 7.65 -4.73
N PRO A 17 10.69 8.22 -5.44
CA PRO A 17 9.83 9.26 -4.87
C PRO A 17 9.03 8.75 -3.65
N VAL A 18 8.53 7.52 -3.72
CA VAL A 18 7.76 6.89 -2.63
C VAL A 18 8.68 6.56 -1.46
N VAL A 19 9.86 6.02 -1.74
CA VAL A 19 10.88 5.73 -0.72
C VAL A 19 11.31 6.99 0.01
N ALA A 20 11.53 8.10 -0.70
CA ALA A 20 11.86 9.38 -0.10
C ALA A 20 10.75 9.87 0.85
N ALA A 21 9.48 9.77 0.43
CA ALA A 21 8.34 10.14 1.27
C ALA A 21 8.19 9.23 2.52
N MET A 22 8.48 7.93 2.40
CA MET A 22 8.49 7.03 3.56
C MET A 22 9.57 7.39 4.58
N ILE A 23 10.76 7.77 4.10
CA ILE A 23 11.87 8.23 4.95
C ILE A 23 11.46 9.52 5.66
N GLU A 24 10.98 10.51 4.92
CA GLU A 24 10.50 11.80 5.44
C GLU A 24 9.47 11.60 6.56
N LEU A 25 8.41 10.80 6.31
CA LEU A 25 7.37 10.51 7.30
C LEU A 25 7.91 9.73 8.51
N SER A 26 8.89 8.85 8.31
CA SER A 26 9.50 8.07 9.39
C SER A 26 10.37 8.93 10.31
N GLU A 27 11.11 9.89 9.77
CA GLU A 27 12.00 10.78 10.52
C GLU A 27 11.26 11.66 11.53
N ARG A 28 9.99 11.98 11.24
CA ARG A 28 9.12 12.72 12.18
C ARG A 28 8.90 11.97 13.48
N GLY A 29 8.81 10.64 13.40
CA GLY A 29 8.59 9.77 14.55
C GLY A 29 7.25 9.97 15.29
N ASP A 30 6.37 10.86 14.85
CA ASP A 30 5.04 11.07 15.44
C ASP A 30 4.06 9.96 15.05
N GLY A 31 4.38 9.19 14.00
CA GLY A 31 3.48 8.19 13.43
C GLY A 31 2.29 8.83 12.74
N GLU A 32 2.41 10.06 12.26
CA GLU A 32 1.33 10.73 11.52
C GLU A 32 1.59 10.65 10.01
N GLY A 33 0.52 10.71 9.24
CA GLY A 33 0.56 10.59 7.78
C GLY A 33 0.52 9.14 7.28
N TRP A 34 0.33 8.99 5.97
CA TRP A 34 0.26 7.68 5.30
C TRP A 34 0.50 7.82 3.80
N ILE A 35 0.79 6.71 3.14
CA ILE A 35 0.95 6.64 1.69
C ILE A 35 0.03 5.57 1.15
N ASN A 36 -0.82 5.93 0.19
CA ASN A 36 -1.57 4.98 -0.62
C ASN A 36 -0.81 4.73 -1.91
N ILE A 37 -0.69 3.47 -2.34
CA ILE A 37 0.06 3.05 -3.53
C ILE A 37 -0.83 2.12 -4.35
N GLY A 38 -0.94 2.38 -5.65
CA GLY A 38 -1.73 1.55 -6.55
C GLY A 38 -1.32 1.69 -8.01
N PRO A 39 -1.76 0.76 -8.88
CA PRO A 39 -1.44 0.84 -10.30
C PRO A 39 -2.24 1.95 -10.97
N LEU A 40 -1.62 2.66 -11.92
CA LEU A 40 -2.35 3.54 -12.82
C LEU A 40 -2.86 2.69 -13.99
N LEU A 41 -4.17 2.73 -14.20
CA LEU A 41 -4.82 1.98 -15.26
C LEU A 41 -4.94 2.83 -16.52
N ASP A 42 -4.60 2.26 -17.67
CA ASP A 42 -4.90 2.87 -18.97
C ASP A 42 -6.42 2.87 -19.26
N GLU A 43 -6.84 3.59 -20.31
CA GLU A 43 -8.26 3.74 -20.66
C GLU A 43 -8.96 2.39 -20.90
N ASP A 44 -8.29 1.44 -21.55
CA ASP A 44 -8.83 0.11 -21.84
C ASP A 44 -9.01 -0.72 -20.55
N GLN A 45 -8.06 -0.63 -19.63
CA GLN A 45 -8.12 -1.26 -18.32
C GLN A 45 -9.20 -0.64 -17.43
N GLN A 46 -9.35 0.69 -17.46
CA GLN A 46 -10.41 1.40 -16.74
C GLN A 46 -11.79 0.92 -17.19
N TRP A 47 -12.01 0.70 -18.49
CA TRP A 47 -13.28 0.19 -19.01
C TRP A 47 -13.63 -1.23 -18.51
N ARG A 48 -12.62 -2.05 -18.23
CA ARG A 48 -12.79 -3.43 -17.73
C ARG A 48 -13.06 -3.48 -16.23
N VAL A 49 -12.80 -2.38 -15.52
CA VAL A 49 -13.12 -2.22 -14.11
C VAL A 49 -14.56 -1.68 -14.01
N PRO A 50 -15.47 -2.37 -13.29
CA PRO A 50 -16.84 -1.87 -13.10
C PRO A 50 -16.81 -0.43 -12.57
N GLU A 51 -17.59 0.49 -13.18
CA GLU A 51 -17.59 1.96 -12.92
C GLU A 51 -17.47 2.32 -11.43
N ARG A 52 -16.22 2.46 -10.97
CA ARG A 52 -15.85 2.88 -9.61
C ARG A 52 -14.44 3.47 -9.55
N SER A 53 -13.94 4.12 -10.61
CA SER A 53 -12.51 4.48 -10.64
C SER A 53 -12.22 5.86 -11.25
N GLY A 54 -12.12 6.85 -10.37
CA GLY A 54 -10.92 7.67 -10.28
C GLY A 54 -10.24 7.39 -8.93
N LEU A 55 -9.08 7.97 -8.63
CA LEU A 55 -8.47 7.92 -7.29
C LEU A 55 -9.46 8.37 -6.18
N ALA A 56 -10.52 9.10 -6.51
CA ALA A 56 -11.56 9.54 -5.58
C ALA A 56 -12.70 8.52 -5.26
N ALA A 57 -12.70 7.30 -5.81
CA ALA A 57 -13.85 6.36 -5.69
C ALA A 57 -13.66 5.22 -4.66
N TRP A 58 -12.74 5.40 -3.70
CA TRP A 58 -12.11 4.33 -2.91
C TRP A 58 -12.89 3.67 -1.76
N PHE A 59 -14.17 3.96 -1.52
CA PHE A 59 -14.92 3.35 -0.42
C PHE A 59 -16.34 2.94 -0.79
N SER A 60 -16.51 1.68 -1.20
CA SER A 60 -17.81 1.00 -1.18
C SER A 60 -17.65 -0.43 -0.67
N GLY A 61 -18.66 -0.99 0.01
CA GLY A 61 -18.61 -2.25 0.77
C GLY A 61 -18.36 -3.56 -0.02
N ARG A 62 -17.78 -3.48 -1.23
CA ARG A 62 -17.18 -4.61 -1.98
C ARG A 62 -15.75 -4.19 -2.32
N GLY A 63 -14.77 -5.06 -2.02
CA GLY A 63 -13.33 -4.78 -2.13
C GLY A 63 -12.89 -4.20 -3.48
N PRO A 64 -11.71 -3.55 -3.55
CA PRO A 64 -11.33 -2.71 -4.68
C PRO A 64 -11.09 -3.57 -5.93
N ALA A 65 -11.39 -3.01 -7.11
CA ALA A 65 -11.21 -3.70 -8.40
C ALA A 65 -9.74 -3.91 -8.79
N VAL A 66 -8.86 -3.08 -8.21
CA VAL A 66 -7.40 -3.22 -8.18
C VAL A 66 -6.94 -3.25 -6.73
N SER A 67 -5.87 -3.99 -6.43
CA SER A 67 -5.34 -4.01 -5.07
C SER A 67 -4.80 -2.63 -4.69
N LEU A 68 -5.17 -2.13 -3.50
CA LEU A 68 -4.65 -0.87 -2.96
C LEU A 68 -3.73 -1.18 -1.78
N ALA A 69 -2.51 -0.69 -1.85
CA ALA A 69 -1.56 -0.75 -0.76
C ALA A 69 -1.60 0.54 0.07
N THR A 70 -1.51 0.42 1.38
CA THR A 70 -1.34 1.56 2.30
C THR A 70 -0.14 1.31 3.19
N TRP A 71 0.67 2.33 3.43
CA TRP A 71 1.75 2.30 4.41
C TRP A 71 1.58 3.43 5.42
N THR A 72 1.89 3.16 6.69
CA THR A 72 1.90 4.15 7.77
C THR A 72 3.23 4.10 8.55
N PRO A 73 3.80 5.25 8.95
CA PRO A 73 5.05 5.30 9.69
C PRO A 73 4.89 4.77 11.12
N ALA A 74 6.01 4.41 11.74
CA ALA A 74 6.05 4.09 13.16
C ALA A 74 5.83 5.36 14.01
N ALA A 75 5.26 5.21 15.20
CA ALA A 75 5.30 6.25 16.23
C ALA A 75 6.37 5.90 17.27
N VAL A 76 7.20 6.89 17.61
CA VAL A 76 8.15 6.85 18.72
C VAL A 76 7.64 7.76 19.85
N GLY A 77 7.98 7.44 21.10
CA GLY A 77 7.53 8.20 22.27
C GLY A 77 6.49 7.47 23.12
N ARG A 78 5.52 8.21 23.69
CA ARG A 78 4.69 7.75 24.82
C ARG A 78 3.78 6.56 24.50
N LYS A 79 3.33 6.43 23.25
CA LYS A 79 2.54 5.29 22.76
C LYS A 79 3.20 4.75 21.49
N PRO A 80 4.28 3.97 21.63
CA PRO A 80 5.04 3.52 20.47
C PRO A 80 4.21 2.51 19.65
N ARG A 81 4.29 2.63 18.33
CA ARG A 81 3.70 1.67 17.38
C ARG A 81 4.69 1.37 16.26
N LEU A 82 4.65 0.16 15.72
CA LEU A 82 5.44 -0.20 14.54
C LEU A 82 4.86 0.48 13.30
N ALA A 83 5.70 0.62 12.28
CA ALA A 83 5.22 0.94 10.95
C ALA A 83 4.36 -0.23 10.46
N GLN A 84 3.30 0.09 9.72
CA GLN A 84 2.32 -0.90 9.32
C GLN A 84 2.00 -0.72 7.85
N LEU A 85 1.88 -1.83 7.14
CA LEU A 85 1.33 -1.84 5.80
C LEU A 85 -0.01 -2.56 5.76
N GLY A 86 -0.81 -2.21 4.78
CA GLY A 86 -2.05 -2.89 4.44
C GLY A 86 -2.15 -3.11 2.94
N VAL A 87 -2.81 -4.20 2.55
CA VAL A 87 -3.18 -4.45 1.14
C VAL A 87 -4.65 -4.82 1.10
N ALA A 88 -5.47 -3.94 0.53
CA ALA A 88 -6.86 -4.25 0.22
C ALA A 88 -6.91 -5.03 -1.10
N HIS A 89 -7.58 -6.18 -1.11
CA HIS A 89 -7.67 -7.07 -2.28
C HIS A 89 -9.05 -7.74 -2.34
N GLY A 90 -9.44 -8.22 -3.53
CA GLY A 90 -10.70 -8.93 -3.75
C GLY A 90 -10.56 -10.44 -3.98
N THR A 91 -9.36 -11.01 -3.78
CA THR A 91 -9.03 -12.42 -4.13
C THR A 91 -9.61 -13.50 -3.23
N GLY A 92 -10.41 -13.14 -2.22
CA GLY A 92 -10.99 -14.09 -1.26
C GLY A 92 -10.06 -14.40 -0.08
N PRO A 93 -10.34 -15.46 0.70
CA PRO A 93 -9.59 -15.76 1.92
C PRO A 93 -8.16 -16.28 1.64
N ASN A 94 -7.30 -16.25 2.66
CA ASN A 94 -5.94 -16.79 2.65
C ASN A 94 -5.00 -16.12 1.65
N ALA A 95 -5.07 -14.80 1.51
CA ALA A 95 -4.26 -14.08 0.53
C ALA A 95 -2.76 -14.19 0.83
N LEU A 96 -2.34 -14.19 2.10
CA LEU A 96 -0.93 -14.39 2.44
C LEU A 96 -0.43 -15.80 2.11
N LYS A 97 -1.27 -16.83 2.24
CA LYS A 97 -0.90 -18.18 1.82
C LYS A 97 -0.70 -18.23 0.30
N ARG A 98 -1.56 -17.57 -0.47
CA ARG A 98 -1.42 -17.47 -1.93
C ARG A 98 -0.12 -16.76 -2.32
N LEU A 99 0.24 -15.70 -1.61
CA LEU A 99 1.52 -15.03 -1.82
C LEU A 99 2.71 -15.95 -1.49
N ASP A 100 2.64 -16.68 -0.38
CA ASP A 100 3.67 -17.65 0.01
C ASP A 100 3.86 -18.76 -1.04
N ASP A 101 2.76 -19.32 -1.56
CA ASP A 101 2.78 -20.33 -2.63
C ASP A 101 3.43 -19.80 -3.93
N LEU A 102 3.46 -18.47 -4.13
CA LEU A 102 4.11 -17.79 -5.26
C LEU A 102 5.55 -17.36 -4.95
N GLY A 103 6.10 -17.69 -3.79
CA GLY A 103 7.41 -17.21 -3.34
C GLY A 103 7.44 -15.74 -2.92
N LEU A 104 6.27 -15.14 -2.68
CA LEU A 104 6.05 -13.73 -2.31
C LEU A 104 5.58 -13.59 -0.86
N GLY A 105 5.88 -14.58 -0.02
CA GLY A 105 5.54 -14.59 1.40
C GLY A 105 6.07 -13.38 2.16
N LEU A 106 5.67 -13.24 3.42
CA LEU A 106 6.14 -12.13 4.25
C LEU A 106 7.66 -12.26 4.46
N PRO A 107 8.44 -11.18 4.21
CA PRO A 107 9.86 -11.16 4.56
C PRO A 107 10.10 -11.44 6.05
N SER A 108 11.31 -11.89 6.37
CA SER A 108 11.69 -12.20 7.76
C SER A 108 11.48 -11.01 8.70
N GLY A 109 10.90 -11.27 9.87
CA GLY A 109 10.61 -10.25 10.89
C GLY A 109 9.32 -9.46 10.66
N TRP A 110 8.64 -9.64 9.52
CA TRP A 110 7.34 -9.03 9.27
C TRP A 110 6.24 -9.86 9.95
N VAL A 111 5.32 -9.19 10.64
CA VAL A 111 4.33 -9.86 11.49
C VAL A 111 2.93 -9.61 10.96
N LYS A 112 2.26 -10.67 10.50
CA LYS A 112 0.84 -10.64 10.15
C LYS A 112 0.00 -10.19 11.35
N ARG A 113 -0.80 -9.15 11.17
CA ARG A 113 -1.87 -8.73 12.09
C ARG A 113 -3.25 -9.14 11.58
N GLN A 114 -3.46 -9.08 10.28
CA GLN A 114 -4.73 -9.44 9.64
C GLN A 114 -4.48 -10.06 8.26
N ASP A 115 -5.33 -11.01 7.88
CA ASP A 115 -5.49 -11.51 6.51
C ASP A 115 -6.96 -11.92 6.37
N HIS A 116 -7.77 -11.01 5.82
CA HIS A 116 -9.21 -11.16 5.79
C HIS A 116 -9.77 -10.82 4.41
N ALA A 117 -10.58 -11.74 3.86
CA ALA A 117 -11.14 -11.62 2.51
C ALA A 117 -11.88 -10.31 2.21
N LYS A 118 -12.46 -9.65 3.23
CA LYS A 118 -13.17 -8.35 3.08
C LYS A 118 -12.37 -7.13 3.54
N HIS A 119 -11.39 -7.32 4.43
CA HIS A 119 -10.70 -6.21 5.10
C HIS A 119 -9.23 -6.09 4.67
N GLY A 120 -8.75 -7.04 3.86
CA GLY A 120 -7.40 -7.07 3.35
C GLY A 120 -6.40 -7.68 4.32
N ILE A 121 -5.14 -7.48 3.97
CA ILE A 121 -3.97 -7.87 4.74
C ILE A 121 -3.52 -6.67 5.58
N VAL A 122 -3.06 -6.93 6.80
CA VAL A 122 -2.36 -5.95 7.63
C VAL A 122 -1.12 -6.60 8.23
N VAL A 123 0.02 -5.92 8.13
CA VAL A 123 1.33 -6.42 8.57
C VAL A 123 2.10 -5.33 9.31
N ASP A 124 2.64 -5.70 10.46
CA ASP A 124 3.62 -4.89 11.17
C ASP A 124 5.01 -5.11 10.59
N LEU A 125 5.72 -4.01 10.39
CA LEU A 125 7.09 -4.00 9.89
C LEU A 125 8.09 -3.96 11.04
N PRO A 126 9.20 -4.71 10.95
CA PRO A 126 10.31 -4.55 11.88
C PRO A 126 10.89 -3.14 11.74
N ARG A 127 11.43 -2.57 12.83
CA ARG A 127 12.04 -1.22 12.80
C ARG A 127 13.19 -1.07 11.80
N SER A 128 13.82 -2.20 11.44
CA SER A 128 14.91 -2.27 10.47
C SER A 128 14.43 -2.52 9.03
N ALA A 129 13.12 -2.47 8.77
CA ALA A 129 12.60 -2.68 7.42
C ALA A 129 13.13 -1.59 6.47
N ASP A 130 13.79 -2.01 5.40
CA ASP A 130 14.24 -1.13 4.33
C ASP A 130 13.01 -0.63 3.53
N PRO A 131 12.80 0.70 3.42
CA PRO A 131 11.68 1.27 2.67
C PRO A 131 11.59 0.77 1.22
N THR A 132 12.73 0.56 0.54
CA THR A 132 12.74 0.07 -0.84
C THR A 132 12.14 -1.33 -0.93
N SER A 133 12.56 -2.22 -0.02
CA SER A 133 12.02 -3.57 0.10
C SER A 133 10.53 -3.57 0.44
N VAL A 134 10.07 -2.61 1.25
CA VAL A 134 8.64 -2.45 1.57
C VAL A 134 7.83 -2.08 0.33
N VAL A 135 8.24 -1.05 -0.43
CA VAL A 135 7.53 -0.64 -1.64
C VAL A 135 7.52 -1.75 -2.68
N ARG A 136 8.66 -2.42 -2.89
CA ARG A 136 8.77 -3.56 -3.81
C ARG A 136 7.80 -4.69 -3.43
N TRP A 137 7.71 -5.03 -2.15
CA TRP A 137 6.76 -6.05 -1.69
C TRP A 137 5.32 -5.60 -1.93
N LEU A 138 4.97 -4.34 -1.63
CA LEU A 138 3.62 -3.81 -1.83
C LEU A 138 3.18 -3.86 -3.29
N ILE A 139 4.05 -3.46 -4.21
CA ILE A 139 3.80 -3.54 -5.67
C ILE A 139 3.58 -5.00 -6.06
N THR A 140 4.51 -5.88 -5.68
CA THR A 140 4.49 -7.29 -6.10
C THR A 140 3.28 -8.03 -5.52
N ALA A 141 2.96 -7.81 -4.24
CA ALA A 141 1.79 -8.37 -3.59
C ALA A 141 0.49 -7.84 -4.20
N SER A 142 0.41 -6.53 -4.47
CA SER A 142 -0.76 -5.91 -5.08
C SER A 142 -1.01 -6.43 -6.50
N THR A 143 0.05 -6.62 -7.29
CA THR A 143 -0.01 -7.29 -8.60
C THR A 143 -0.48 -8.73 -8.46
N ALA A 144 0.09 -9.52 -7.54
CA ALA A 144 -0.27 -10.94 -7.37
C ALA A 144 -1.71 -11.14 -6.87
N LEU A 145 -2.22 -10.18 -6.08
CA LEU A 145 -3.57 -10.20 -5.51
C LEU A 145 -4.62 -9.44 -6.33
N ARG A 146 -4.30 -9.06 -7.57
CA ARG A 146 -5.25 -8.45 -8.51
C ARG A 146 -6.43 -9.37 -8.80
N THR A 147 -7.58 -8.77 -9.13
CA THR A 147 -8.81 -9.51 -9.43
C THR A 147 -9.28 -9.43 -10.87
N ILE A 148 -9.02 -8.32 -11.58
CA ILE A 148 -9.64 -8.07 -12.89
C ILE A 148 -8.59 -7.75 -13.97
N VAL A 149 -7.74 -6.78 -13.71
CA VAL A 149 -6.76 -6.27 -14.68
C VAL A 149 -5.34 -6.58 -14.24
N GLU A 150 -4.48 -6.96 -15.19
CA GLU A 150 -3.04 -6.98 -15.00
C GLU A 150 -2.53 -5.54 -14.90
N PRO A 151 -1.92 -5.13 -13.79
CA PRO A 151 -1.32 -3.81 -13.68
C PRO A 151 -0.22 -3.61 -14.72
N GLY A 152 -0.19 -2.42 -15.32
CA GLY A 152 0.96 -1.96 -16.09
C GLY A 152 2.19 -1.69 -15.21
N THR A 153 3.19 -1.05 -15.80
CA THR A 153 4.41 -0.66 -15.09
C THR A 153 4.32 0.73 -14.45
N THR A 154 3.32 1.52 -14.80
CA THR A 154 3.07 2.84 -14.21
C THR A 154 2.22 2.73 -12.94
N TRP A 155 2.69 3.35 -11.87
CA TRP A 155 2.06 3.35 -10.55
C TRP A 155 1.90 4.77 -10.04
N GLY A 156 0.93 4.93 -9.13
CA GLY A 156 0.64 6.18 -8.45
C GLY A 156 0.78 5.99 -6.95
N ALA A 157 1.26 7.04 -6.28
CA ALA A 157 1.19 7.13 -4.84
C ALA A 157 0.53 8.44 -4.41
N GLU A 158 -0.36 8.38 -3.42
CA GLU A 158 -0.86 9.55 -2.72
C GLU A 158 -0.22 9.62 -1.34
N ILE A 159 0.51 10.70 -1.09
CA ILE A 159 1.25 10.93 0.14
C ILE A 159 0.48 11.95 0.96
N HIS A 160 0.06 11.53 2.15
CA HIS A 160 -0.74 12.34 3.07
C HIS A 160 0.14 12.78 4.24
N ARG A 161 0.51 14.06 4.26
CA ARG A 161 1.40 14.64 5.26
C ARG A 161 0.64 15.49 6.27
N PRO A 162 0.89 15.36 7.57
CA PRO A 162 0.33 16.30 8.54
C PRO A 162 0.88 17.69 8.27
N ARG A 163 0.00 18.68 8.11
CA ARG A 163 0.39 20.08 7.90
C ARG A 163 1.14 20.57 9.13
N SER A 164 2.37 21.04 8.95
CA SER A 164 3.12 21.71 10.02
C SER A 164 2.34 22.96 10.46
N SER A 165 1.99 23.01 11.73
CA SER A 165 1.42 24.18 12.40
C SER A 165 2.46 25.27 12.58
#